data_AF-A0A937P6Q1-F1
#
_entry.id   AF-A0A937P6Q1-F1
#
_cell.length_a   1.000
_cell.length_b   1.000
_cell.length_c   1.000
_cell.angle_alpha   90.00
_cell.angle_beta   90.00
_cell.angle_gamma   90.00
#
_symmetry.space_group_name_H-M   'P 1'
#
loop_
_entity.id
_entity.type
_entity.pdbx_description
1 polymer ?
#
loop_
_entity_poly.entity_id
_entity_poly.type
_entity_poly.pdbx_seq_one_letter_code
_entity_poly.pdbx_strand_id
1 'polypeptide(L)' 'MTALFRRKPKSKVQFLDFEGQPLKEGDIVMSMRYDMGESRIIQTEEGFAYESLSTGQTVGYAKMIDAASGYQKVRKLES' A
#
# COMPACT_ATOMS: atom_id res chain seq x y z
N MET A 1 34.64 22.74 14.62
CA MET A 1 34.17 21.38 15.01
C MET A 1 33.13 20.93 13.99
N THR A 2 33.34 19.77 13.40
CA THR A 2 32.69 19.29 12.16
C THR A 2 31.19 19.04 12.36
N ALA A 3 30.37 19.62 11.48
CA ALA A 3 28.92 19.49 11.49
C ALA A 3 28.47 18.03 11.28
N LEU A 4 27.89 17.44 12.32
CA LEU A 4 27.38 16.07 12.31
C LEU A 4 25.99 16.03 11.66
N PHE A 5 25.94 16.06 10.33
CA PHE A 5 24.71 15.81 9.58
C PHE A 5 24.29 14.34 9.71
N ARG A 6 23.56 14.01 10.78
CA ARG A 6 22.80 12.76 10.89
C ARG A 6 21.73 12.78 9.79
N ARG A 7 21.99 12.09 8.67
CA ARG A 7 20.97 11.79 7.66
C ARG A 7 19.86 11.01 8.36
N LYS A 8 18.68 11.61 8.55
CA LYS A 8 17.49 10.86 8.96
C LYS A 8 17.29 9.76 7.91
N PRO A 9 17.18 8.47 8.30
CA PRO A 9 16.81 7.44 7.34
C PRO A 9 15.50 7.91 6.70
N LYS A 10 15.47 8.02 5.37
CA LYS A 10 14.23 8.33 4.65
C LYS A 10 13.22 7.31 5.16
N SER A 11 12.19 7.76 5.88
CA SER A 11 11.11 6.88 6.29
C SER A 11 10.62 6.24 4.99
N LYS A 12 10.86 4.94 4.84
CA LYS A 12 10.25 4.14 3.77
C LYS A 12 8.78 4.57 3.76
N VAL A 13 8.27 4.98 2.62
CA VAL A 13 6.88 5.43 2.48
C VAL A 13 6.04 4.36 3.19
N GLN A 14 5.47 4.71 4.34
CA GLN A 14 4.71 3.77 5.13
C GLN A 14 3.38 3.68 4.40
N PHE A 15 3.24 2.64 3.59
CA PHE A 15 1.97 2.31 2.98
C PHE A 15 1.08 1.85 4.12
N LEU A 16 0.17 2.72 4.55
CA LEU A 16 -0.73 2.43 5.65
C LEU A 16 -2.08 2.03 5.06
N ASP A 17 -2.65 0.96 5.60
CA ASP A 17 -4.01 0.58 5.31
C ASP A 17 -5.00 1.57 5.95
N PHE A 18 -6.30 1.33 5.77
CA PHE A 18 -7.35 2.17 6.33
C PHE A 18 -7.30 2.28 7.87
N GLU A 19 -6.77 1.26 8.56
CA GLU A 19 -6.62 1.20 10.02
C GLU A 19 -5.25 1.72 10.50
N GLY A 20 -4.39 2.18 9.59
CA GLY A 20 -3.04 2.64 9.94
C GLY A 20 -2.03 1.51 10.10
N GLN A 21 -2.30 0.31 9.57
CA GLN A 21 -1.38 -0.81 9.58
C GLN A 21 -0.40 -0.72 8.39
N PRO A 22 0.90 -0.97 8.62
CA PRO A 22 1.87 -0.98 7.54
C PRO A 22 1.65 -2.17 6.60
N LEU A 23 1.56 -1.85 5.32
CA LEU A 23 1.46 -2.75 4.19
C LEU A 23 2.85 -2.97 3.57
N LYS A 24 3.12 -4.21 3.20
CA LYS A 24 4.32 -4.60 2.45
C LYS A 24 3.93 -5.38 1.19
N GLU A 25 4.84 -5.44 0.24
CA GLU A 25 4.70 -6.31 -0.92
C GLU A 25 4.44 -7.76 -0.47
N GLY A 26 3.52 -8.42 -1.16
CA GLY A 26 3.11 -9.79 -0.86
C GLY A 26 2.03 -9.91 0.22
N ASP A 27 1.69 -8.84 0.96
CA ASP A 27 0.55 -8.86 1.86
C ASP A 27 -0.76 -9.03 1.07
N ILE A 28 -1.72 -9.72 1.69
CA ILE A 28 -3.09 -9.80 1.21
C ILE A 28 -3.91 -8.74 1.95
N VAL A 29 -4.68 -7.99 1.20
CA VAL A 29 -5.54 -6.92 1.69
C VAL A 29 -6.93 -7.06 1.10
N MET A 30 -7.95 -6.67 1.84
CA MET A 30 -9.29 -6.48 1.33
C MET A 30 -9.39 -5.09 0.69
N SER A 31 -9.59 -5.04 -0.61
CA SER A 31 -9.90 -3.81 -1.32
C SER A 31 -11.32 -3.35 -0.99
N MET A 32 -11.45 -2.10 -0.55
CA MET A 32 -12.76 -1.48 -0.34
C MET A 32 -13.20 -0.61 -1.53
N ARG A 33 -12.46 -0.67 -2.65
CA ARG A 33 -12.75 0.02 -3.90
C ARG A 33 -12.87 -0.96 -5.05
N TYR A 34 -13.68 -0.57 -6.05
CA TYR A 34 -13.83 -1.28 -7.31
C TYR A 34 -14.26 -2.75 -7.18
N ASP A 35 -14.87 -3.13 -6.05
CA ASP A 35 -15.34 -4.49 -5.76
C ASP A 35 -14.30 -5.60 -6.01
N MET A 36 -13.01 -5.29 -5.86
CA MET A 36 -11.92 -6.25 -6.09
C MET A 36 -11.85 -7.36 -5.04
N GLY A 37 -12.48 -7.16 -3.87
CA GLY A 37 -12.43 -8.09 -2.76
C GLY A 37 -10.99 -8.30 -2.26
N GLU A 38 -10.60 -9.56 -2.08
CA GLU A 38 -9.24 -9.93 -1.67
C GLU A 38 -8.24 -9.62 -2.78
N SER A 39 -7.24 -8.82 -2.45
CA SER A 39 -6.20 -8.36 -3.36
C SER A 39 -4.81 -8.56 -2.76
N ARG A 40 -3.86 -8.96 -3.58
CA ARG A 40 -2.45 -9.08 -3.21
C ARG A 40 -1.66 -7.87 -3.66
N ILE A 41 -0.74 -7.40 -2.82
CA ILE A 41 0.18 -6.33 -3.17
C ILE A 41 1.31 -6.90 -4.02
N ILE A 42 1.44 -6.40 -5.25
CA ILE A 42 2.49 -6.78 -6.20
C ILE A 42 3.35 -5.57 -6.56
N GLN A 43 4.64 -5.79 -6.81
CA GLN A 43 5.52 -4.77 -7.37
C GLN A 43 5.55 -4.91 -8.90
N THR A 44 5.28 -3.81 -9.59
CA THR A 44 5.31 -3.67 -11.05
C THR A 44 6.40 -2.67 -11.45
N GLU A 45 6.69 -2.55 -12.75
CA GLU A 45 7.71 -1.61 -13.25
C GLU A 45 7.40 -0.14 -12.91
N GLU A 46 6.10 0.21 -12.83
CA GLU A 46 5.64 1.56 -12.49
C GLU A 46 5.53 1.82 -10.97
N GLY A 47 5.74 0.79 -10.14
CA GLY A 47 5.61 0.86 -8.68
C GLY A 47 4.69 -0.22 -8.13
N PHE A 48 4.02 0.05 -7.02
CA PHE A 48 3.13 -0.93 -6.38
C PHE A 48 1.75 -0.97 -7.05
N ALA A 49 1.16 -2.16 -7.09
CA ALA A 49 -0.21 -2.39 -7.52
C ALA A 49 -0.89 -3.45 -6.65
N TYR A 50 -2.22 -3.49 -6.72
CA TYR A 50 -3.06 -4.49 -6.08
C TYR A 50 -3.65 -5.39 -7.14
N GLU A 51 -3.49 -6.70 -7.00
CA GLU A 51 -4.06 -7.71 -7.89
C GLU A 51 -5.16 -8.48 -7.15
N SER A 52 -6.39 -8.42 -7.65
CA SER A 52 -7.53 -9.14 -7.11
C SER A 52 -7.37 -10.65 -7.31
N LEU A 53 -7.43 -11.42 -6.22
CA LEU A 53 -7.41 -12.88 -6.26
C LEU A 53 -8.73 -13.48 -6.76
N SER A 54 -9.83 -12.72 -6.67
CA SER A 54 -11.16 -13.18 -7.08
C SER A 54 -11.43 -12.99 -8.57
N THR A 55 -10.99 -11.85 -9.13
CA THR A 55 -11.30 -11.46 -10.51
C THR A 55 -10.08 -11.37 -11.43
N GLY A 56 -8.86 -11.36 -10.88
CA GLY A 56 -7.63 -11.09 -11.63
C GLY A 56 -7.46 -9.63 -12.04
N GLN A 57 -8.31 -8.72 -11.53
CA GLN A 57 -8.21 -7.29 -11.83
C GLN A 57 -7.01 -6.66 -11.11
N THR A 58 -6.25 -5.82 -11.81
CA THR A 58 -5.10 -5.11 -11.24
C THR A 58 -5.35 -3.60 -11.17
N VAL A 59 -5.10 -2.99 -10.02
CA VAL A 59 -5.25 -1.56 -9.78
C VAL A 59 -3.97 -0.97 -9.18
N GLY A 60 -3.46 0.08 -9.80
CA GLY A 60 -2.26 0.77 -9.34
C GLY A 60 -2.44 1.41 -7.96
N TYR A 61 -1.40 1.35 -7.13
CA TYR A 61 -1.41 1.81 -5.74
C TYR A 61 -1.86 3.28 -5.58
N ALA A 62 -1.47 4.15 -6.50
CA ALA A 62 -1.86 5.56 -6.49
C ALA A 62 -3.38 5.79 -6.60
N LYS A 63 -4.12 4.88 -7.26
CA LYS A 63 -5.59 4.95 -7.39
C LYS A 63 -6.32 4.54 -6.12
N MET A 64 -5.63 3.87 -5.21
CA MET A 64 -6.19 3.34 -3.96
C MET A 64 -6.00 4.30 -2.78
N ILE A 65 -5.17 5.35 -2.95
CA ILE A 65 -4.97 6.40 -1.95
C ILE A 65 -6.28 7.16 -1.74
N ASP A 66 -6.68 7.33 -0.48
CA ASP A 66 -7.73 8.24 -0.10
C ASP A 66 -7.23 9.69 -0.15
N ALA A 67 -7.94 10.55 -0.85
CA ALA A 67 -7.55 11.94 -1.01
C ALA A 67 -7.66 12.76 0.28
N ALA A 68 -8.48 12.33 1.25
CA ALA A 68 -8.70 13.06 2.50
C ALA A 68 -7.70 12.65 3.59
N SER A 69 -7.43 11.35 3.76
CA SER A 69 -6.52 10.84 4.80
C SER A 69 -5.10 10.52 4.30
N GLY A 70 -4.92 10.31 2.99
CA GLY A 70 -3.66 9.80 2.43
C GLY A 70 -3.40 8.31 2.74
N TYR A 71 -4.32 7.63 3.44
CA TYR A 71 -4.25 6.20 3.69
C TYR A 71 -4.81 5.40 2.52
N GLN A 72 -4.45 4.13 2.46
CA GLN A 72 -4.98 3.24 1.44
C GLN A 72 -6.40 2.81 1.78
N LYS A 73 -7.30 2.79 0.79
CA LYS A 73 -8.66 2.23 0.93
C LYS A 73 -8.67 0.72 0.85
N VAL A 74 -7.77 0.12 1.61
CA VAL A 74 -7.65 -1.33 1.75
C VAL A 74 -7.54 -1.63 3.22
N ARG A 75 -7.94 -2.84 3.61
CA ARG A 75 -7.77 -3.35 4.96
C ARG A 75 -6.82 -4.53 4.90
N LYS A 76 -5.79 -4.55 5.73
CA LYS A 76 -4.92 -5.71 5.77
C LYS A 76 -5.69 -6.93 6.29
N LEU A 77 -5.59 -8.04 5.56
CA LEU A 77 -6.08 -9.33 6.03
C LEU A 77 -4.86 -10.05 6.61
N GLU A 78 -4.67 -9.95 7.93
CA GLU A 78 -3.70 -10.81 8.61
C GLU A 78 -4.19 -12.27 8.52
N SER A 79 -3.27 -13.16 8.15
CA SER A 79 -3.40 -14.62 8.32
C SER A 79 -2.64 -15.05 9.55
#